data_AF-A0A936C269-F1
#
_entry.id   AF-A0A936C269-F1
#
_cell.length_a   1.000
_cell.length_b   1.000
_cell.length_c   1.000
_cell.angle_alpha   90.00
_cell.angle_beta   90.00
_cell.angle_gamma   90.00
#
_symmetry.space_group_name_H-M   'P 1'
#
loop_
_entity.id
_entity.type
_entity.pdbx_description
1 polymer ?
#
loop_
_entity_poly.entity_id
_entity_poly.type
_entity_poly.pdbx_seq_one_letter_code
_entity_poly.pdbx_strand_id
1 'polypeptide(L)'
;MANLSLIQGRESQVFRLAETTSIGRAPSSTIRLSGAAVARHHATVERTEGGLFRVVDHDTPSGTFVNGQQIRTATLNETDKISIGGHILVFSGRERTITADIVLSDQHEPDGHRWFSFTASTNEESSAPETVSPPGTITQAEITTPQHFQRKLRLIQELAHHIGLFADTNDLLTTVLDSTLLSFGAERGAILLVNDEGEMTARLGRRASRLDAPLVLSKTIINEVIARRASVLSMDASADPRFSLSRSVEIGRIRSTISAPMLHQGDLLGIIHLDSPMTGVFHAADLEILTSVASQTAIAVKNALITQRIAKMRADEQARERSSAQQEQLASVGRLAASVAHEINNPLTYVATNLSFAVAELKQMMRMRSDVDLHGIVEALDEANEGAERVQGVVRDLKTLSRVTDVGSPTDIGRILDTSINVARGEIRHRAKLTRSYGHRGFVRANAARLGQVFLNLIVNAAQSLDAAPSREGHKIGVRTWDSDDGHVFIEISDTGPGIPEDIRDQIFEPFFTTKASTGTGLGLYVTHNIVTEYGGTIEVECPESGGTIFRISFPSTSIERTEDIPDHRSPAPQETAAGPLNGANVKSTGSLEPTESVDVEDTSRAEDFQPTVTIEPDQP
;
A
#
# COMPACT_ATOMS: atom_id res chain seq x y z
N MET A 1 -10.90 -30.95 3.83
CA MET A 1 -12.32 -31.39 3.91
C MET A 1 -12.44 -32.66 3.10
N ALA A 2 -12.98 -33.73 3.68
CA ALA A 2 -13.08 -35.04 3.03
C ALA A 2 -14.45 -35.20 2.35
N ASN A 3 -14.46 -35.75 1.14
CA ASN A 3 -15.66 -35.93 0.33
C ASN A 3 -15.71 -37.34 -0.28
N LEU A 4 -16.90 -37.84 -0.53
CA LEU A 4 -17.15 -39.00 -1.41
C LEU A 4 -17.74 -38.52 -2.73
N SER A 5 -17.15 -38.97 -3.84
CA SER A 5 -17.66 -38.69 -5.18
C SER A 5 -18.35 -39.94 -5.74
N LEU A 6 -19.67 -39.88 -5.89
CA LEU A 6 -20.46 -40.92 -6.52
C LEU A 6 -20.32 -40.81 -8.05
N ILE A 7 -19.83 -41.86 -8.69
CA ILE A 7 -19.65 -41.93 -10.14
C ILE A 7 -20.89 -42.55 -10.78
N GLN A 8 -21.68 -41.76 -11.51
CA GLN A 8 -22.82 -42.23 -12.30
C GLN A 8 -22.62 -41.86 -13.79
N GLY A 9 -22.01 -42.76 -14.55
CA GLY A 9 -21.77 -42.52 -15.98
C GLY A 9 -20.84 -41.32 -16.21
N ARG A 10 -21.34 -40.24 -16.84
CA ARG A 10 -20.60 -39.01 -17.17
C ARG A 10 -20.69 -37.91 -16.09
N GLU A 11 -21.52 -38.11 -15.06
CA GLU A 11 -21.71 -37.13 -13.97
C GLU A 11 -21.17 -37.69 -12.66
N SER A 12 -20.49 -36.84 -11.89
CA SER A 12 -20.00 -37.16 -10.55
C SER A 12 -20.67 -36.27 -9.52
N GLN A 13 -21.41 -36.86 -8.58
CA GLN A 13 -22.03 -36.12 -7.48
C GLN A 13 -21.11 -36.18 -6.25
N VAL A 14 -20.74 -35.02 -5.72
CA VAL A 14 -19.82 -34.90 -4.58
C VAL A 14 -20.59 -34.69 -3.29
N PHE A 15 -20.35 -35.56 -2.31
CA PHE A 15 -20.94 -35.51 -0.97
C PHE A 15 -19.88 -35.17 0.06
N ARG A 16 -20.09 -34.10 0.82
CA ARG A 16 -19.21 -33.72 1.93
C ARG A 16 -19.42 -34.66 3.11
N LEU A 17 -18.33 -35.18 3.69
CA LEU A 17 -18.41 -36.08 4.83
C LEU A 17 -18.54 -35.30 6.13
N ALA A 18 -19.54 -35.65 6.93
CA ALA A 18 -19.69 -35.24 8.33
C ALA A 18 -18.96 -36.24 9.26
N GLU A 19 -19.03 -36.03 10.58
CA GLU A 19 -18.49 -36.97 11.58
C GLU A 19 -18.98 -38.39 11.37
N THR A 20 -20.27 -38.52 11.02
CA THR A 20 -20.90 -39.77 10.63
C THR A 20 -21.76 -39.52 9.39
N THR A 21 -21.47 -40.22 8.30
CA THR A 21 -22.17 -40.11 7.02
C THR A 21 -22.80 -41.45 6.65
N SER A 22 -24.12 -41.53 6.56
CA SER A 22 -24.83 -42.77 6.26
C SER A 22 -25.08 -42.95 4.76
N ILE A 23 -24.93 -44.18 4.27
CA ILE A 23 -25.11 -44.57 2.87
C ILE A 23 -26.20 -45.65 2.79
N GLY A 24 -27.21 -45.44 1.95
CA GLY A 24 -28.30 -46.41 1.82
C GLY A 24 -29.45 -45.95 0.92
N ARG A 25 -30.47 -46.80 0.78
CA ARG A 25 -31.67 -46.51 -0.03
C ARG A 25 -32.73 -45.70 0.72
N ALA A 26 -32.66 -45.66 2.05
CA ALA A 26 -33.64 -44.95 2.88
C ALA A 26 -33.58 -43.43 2.66
N PRO A 27 -34.72 -42.71 2.70
CA PRO A 27 -34.74 -41.25 2.62
C PRO A 27 -33.95 -40.55 3.72
N SER A 28 -33.71 -41.23 4.85
CA SER A 28 -32.92 -40.75 5.99
C SER A 28 -31.40 -40.94 5.83
N SER A 29 -30.93 -41.53 4.72
CA SER A 29 -29.48 -41.69 4.48
C SER A 29 -28.88 -40.42 3.88
N THR A 30 -27.71 -40.01 4.36
CA THR A 30 -27.00 -38.81 3.87
C THR A 30 -26.63 -38.94 2.39
N ILE A 31 -26.14 -40.11 2.00
CA ILE A 31 -25.88 -40.47 0.59
C ILE A 31 -26.92 -41.51 0.19
N ARG A 32 -27.86 -41.08 -0.65
CA ARG A 32 -28.96 -41.92 -1.09
C ARG A 32 -28.61 -42.63 -2.40
N LEU A 33 -28.50 -43.96 -2.35
CA LEU A 33 -28.24 -44.79 -3.53
C LEU A 33 -29.50 -45.57 -3.93
N SER A 34 -29.75 -45.66 -5.24
CA SER A 34 -30.89 -46.38 -5.81
C SER A 34 -30.49 -47.77 -6.30
N GLY A 35 -31.38 -48.76 -6.19
CA GLY A 35 -31.13 -50.12 -6.68
C GLY A 35 -31.55 -51.21 -5.69
N ALA A 36 -31.94 -52.37 -6.22
CA ALA A 36 -32.38 -53.51 -5.41
C ALA A 36 -31.25 -54.15 -4.59
N ALA A 37 -30.01 -54.02 -5.06
CA ALA A 37 -28.80 -54.48 -4.38
C ALA A 37 -28.31 -53.55 -3.26
N VAL A 38 -28.99 -52.42 -3.00
CA VAL A 38 -28.65 -51.49 -1.92
C VAL A 38 -29.68 -51.59 -0.78
N ALA A 39 -29.23 -52.02 0.40
CA ALA A 39 -30.02 -52.03 1.63
C ALA A 39 -30.53 -50.63 2.05
N ARG A 40 -31.58 -50.59 2.89
CA ARG A 40 -32.14 -49.33 3.41
C ARG A 40 -31.10 -48.51 4.19
N HIS A 41 -30.32 -49.17 5.03
CA HIS A 41 -29.12 -48.64 5.69
C HIS A 41 -27.98 -49.59 5.33
N HIS A 42 -27.10 -49.19 4.42
CA HIS A 42 -26.13 -50.10 3.83
C HIS A 42 -24.78 -50.03 4.55
N ALA A 43 -24.19 -48.85 4.57
CA ALA A 43 -22.91 -48.61 5.19
C ALA A 43 -22.87 -47.23 5.85
N THR A 44 -21.94 -47.03 6.76
CA THR A 44 -21.66 -45.74 7.38
C THR A 44 -20.19 -45.42 7.24
N VAL A 45 -19.89 -44.17 6.90
CA VAL A 45 -18.52 -43.62 6.93
C VAL A 45 -18.41 -42.73 8.15
N GLU A 46 -17.55 -43.12 9.07
CA GLU A 46 -17.34 -42.44 10.36
C GLU A 46 -15.91 -41.90 10.45
N ARG A 47 -15.76 -40.76 11.11
CA ARG A 47 -14.47 -40.17 11.44
C ARG A 47 -14.00 -40.70 12.79
N THR A 48 -12.84 -41.35 12.79
CA THR A 48 -12.18 -41.88 13.99
C THR A 48 -11.56 -40.75 14.84
N GLU A 49 -11.29 -41.01 16.12
CA GLU A 49 -10.63 -40.05 17.04
C GLU A 49 -9.26 -39.56 16.51
N GLY A 50 -8.57 -40.37 15.70
CA GLY A 50 -7.31 -40.01 15.03
C GLY A 50 -7.47 -39.17 13.75
N GLY A 51 -8.69 -38.74 13.41
CA GLY A 51 -8.96 -37.89 12.25
C GLY A 51 -9.12 -38.61 10.91
N LEU A 52 -8.87 -39.93 10.86
CA LEU A 52 -9.04 -40.80 9.69
C LEU A 52 -10.51 -41.19 9.50
N PHE A 53 -10.90 -41.48 8.25
CA PHE A 53 -12.25 -41.96 7.93
C PHE A 53 -12.26 -43.47 7.75
N ARG A 54 -13.32 -44.12 8.22
CA ARG A 54 -13.51 -45.56 8.12
C ARG A 54 -14.91 -45.86 7.60
N VAL A 55 -15.01 -46.81 6.67
CA VAL A 55 -16.29 -47.34 6.20
C VAL A 55 -16.64 -48.60 6.96
N VAL A 56 -17.89 -48.69 7.42
CA VAL A 56 -18.46 -49.83 8.16
C VAL A 56 -19.69 -50.30 7.41
N ASP A 57 -19.72 -51.58 7.03
CA ASP A 57 -20.89 -52.24 6.44
C ASP A 57 -21.82 -52.74 7.56
N HIS A 58 -23.13 -52.52 7.41
CA HIS A 58 -24.14 -52.94 8.40
C HIS A 58 -24.61 -54.39 8.18
N ASP A 59 -23.66 -55.30 7.95
CA ASP A 59 -23.84 -56.73 7.67
C ASP A 59 -24.89 -56.98 6.57
N THR A 60 -24.74 -56.26 5.46
CA THR A 60 -25.70 -56.28 4.37
C THR A 60 -25.50 -57.51 3.46
N PRO A 61 -26.58 -58.10 2.90
CA PRO A 61 -26.47 -59.29 2.05
C PRO A 61 -25.63 -59.09 0.78
N SER A 62 -25.58 -57.86 0.27
CA SER A 62 -24.83 -57.50 -0.94
C SER A 62 -23.39 -57.05 -0.67
N GLY A 63 -23.08 -56.70 0.58
CA GLY A 63 -21.75 -56.31 1.04
C GLY A 63 -21.24 -54.97 0.48
N THR A 64 -20.37 -54.34 1.26
CA THR A 64 -19.55 -53.19 0.81
C THR A 64 -18.18 -53.67 0.38
N PHE A 65 -17.68 -53.15 -0.75
CA PHE A 65 -16.35 -53.46 -1.25
C PHE A 65 -15.48 -52.21 -1.27
N VAL A 66 -14.22 -52.32 -0.86
CA VAL A 66 -13.21 -51.25 -1.02
C VAL A 66 -12.10 -51.80 -1.91
N ASN A 67 -11.81 -51.10 -3.01
CA ASN A 67 -10.84 -51.52 -4.03
C ASN A 67 -11.03 -52.97 -4.53
N GLY A 68 -12.28 -53.43 -4.57
CA GLY A 68 -12.66 -54.77 -5.04
C GLY A 68 -12.65 -55.87 -3.96
N GLN A 69 -12.22 -55.58 -2.73
CA GLN A 69 -12.26 -56.52 -1.61
C GLN A 69 -13.49 -56.26 -0.73
N GLN A 70 -14.24 -57.31 -0.37
CA GLN A 70 -15.39 -57.19 0.53
C GLN A 70 -14.92 -56.89 1.95
N ILE A 71 -15.53 -55.90 2.59
CA ILE A 71 -15.17 -55.45 3.92
C ILE A 71 -16.37 -55.47 4.86
N ARG A 72 -16.11 -55.70 6.15
CA ARG A 72 -17.04 -55.34 7.24
C ARG A 72 -16.70 -53.98 7.81
N THR A 73 -15.41 -53.66 7.85
CA THR A 73 -14.88 -52.38 8.32
C THR A 73 -13.53 -52.15 7.65
N ALA A 74 -13.29 -50.96 7.10
CA ALA A 74 -12.01 -50.61 6.46
C ALA A 74 -11.71 -49.11 6.57
N THR A 75 -10.48 -48.76 6.93
CA THR A 75 -10.00 -47.38 6.94
C THR A 75 -9.78 -46.92 5.50
N LEU A 76 -10.25 -45.72 5.17
CA LEU A 76 -10.21 -45.15 3.82
C LEU A 76 -8.95 -44.30 3.63
N ASN A 77 -8.23 -44.57 2.56
CA ASN A 77 -7.13 -43.75 2.05
C ASN A 77 -7.57 -42.93 0.83
N GLU A 78 -6.80 -41.90 0.47
CA GLU A 78 -7.09 -41.08 -0.71
C GLU A 78 -7.24 -41.95 -1.97
N THR A 79 -8.26 -41.64 -2.79
CA THR A 79 -8.63 -42.33 -4.02
C THR A 79 -9.23 -43.73 -3.88
N ASP A 80 -9.44 -44.22 -2.66
CA ASP A 80 -10.10 -45.51 -2.44
C ASP A 80 -11.50 -45.56 -3.07
N LYS A 81 -11.77 -46.65 -3.79
CA LYS A 81 -13.04 -46.90 -4.49
C LYS A 81 -13.93 -47.79 -3.64
N ILE A 82 -15.04 -47.25 -3.15
CA ILE A 82 -16.08 -47.96 -2.42
C ILE A 82 -17.17 -48.38 -3.40
N SER A 83 -17.39 -49.69 -3.56
CA SER A 83 -18.43 -50.24 -4.42
C SER A 83 -19.59 -50.79 -3.60
N ILE A 84 -20.80 -50.30 -3.86
CA ILE A 84 -22.04 -50.68 -3.16
C ILE A 84 -23.16 -50.90 -4.20
N GLY A 85 -23.63 -52.14 -4.34
CA GLY A 85 -24.78 -52.46 -5.20
C GLY A 85 -24.67 -51.96 -6.65
N GLY A 86 -23.44 -51.93 -7.21
CA GLY A 86 -23.13 -51.44 -8.57
C GLY A 86 -22.76 -49.96 -8.65
N HIS A 87 -22.88 -49.19 -7.57
CA HIS A 87 -22.41 -47.81 -7.48
C HIS A 87 -20.96 -47.76 -7.04
N ILE A 88 -20.17 -46.84 -7.62
CA ILE A 88 -18.77 -46.61 -7.23
C ILE A 88 -18.69 -45.21 -6.62
N LEU A 89 -18.20 -45.15 -5.37
CA LEU A 89 -17.86 -43.91 -4.69
C LEU A 89 -16.34 -43.81 -4.53
N VAL A 90 -15.76 -42.65 -4.79
CA VAL A 90 -14.32 -42.41 -4.61
C VAL A 90 -14.10 -41.52 -3.41
N PHE A 91 -13.27 -41.95 -2.46
CA PHE A 91 -12.89 -41.16 -1.30
C PHE A 91 -11.82 -40.13 -1.67
N SER A 92 -12.05 -38.87 -1.28
CA SER A 92 -11.11 -37.77 -1.46
C SER A 92 -10.99 -37.01 -0.14
N GLY A 93 -10.02 -37.41 0.68
CA GLY A 93 -9.76 -36.78 1.97
C GLY A 93 -8.56 -35.88 1.88
N ARG A 94 -8.73 -34.56 1.63
CA ARG A 94 -7.59 -33.60 1.67
C ARG A 94 -6.83 -33.74 3.00
N GLU A 95 -5.77 -34.51 3.02
CA GLU A 95 -4.61 -34.28 3.88
C GLU A 95 -3.61 -33.44 3.07
N ARG A 96 -3.01 -32.46 3.73
CA ARG A 96 -2.02 -31.56 3.11
C ARG A 96 -0.85 -32.40 2.60
N THR A 97 -0.48 -32.23 1.33
CA THR A 97 0.83 -32.65 0.82
C THR A 97 1.91 -32.17 1.79
N ILE A 98 2.85 -33.04 2.18
CA ILE A 98 3.86 -32.71 3.18
C ILE A 98 5.09 -32.14 2.46
N THR A 99 5.62 -31.04 2.98
CA THR A 99 6.91 -30.51 2.54
C THR A 99 7.99 -31.50 2.92
N ALA A 100 8.76 -31.99 1.95
CA ALA A 100 9.82 -32.96 2.16
C ALA A 100 11.19 -32.31 1.93
N ASP A 101 12.17 -32.66 2.76
CA ASP A 101 13.58 -32.31 2.53
C ASP A 101 14.06 -32.94 1.23
N ILE A 102 14.75 -32.18 0.39
CA ILE A 102 15.13 -32.61 -0.96
C ILE A 102 16.63 -32.92 -0.99
N VAL A 103 16.98 -34.09 -1.51
CA VAL A 103 18.38 -34.52 -1.69
C VAL A 103 18.60 -34.85 -3.16
N LEU A 104 19.56 -34.17 -3.80
CA LEU A 104 19.99 -34.51 -5.16
C LEU A 104 21.07 -35.61 -5.08
N SER A 105 20.79 -36.81 -5.61
CA SER A 105 21.72 -37.95 -5.58
C SER A 105 22.64 -37.96 -6.81
N ASP A 106 23.97 -38.11 -6.61
CA ASP A 106 24.97 -37.93 -7.68
C ASP A 106 26.02 -39.04 -7.85
N GLN A 107 25.80 -40.25 -7.35
CA GLN A 107 26.87 -41.24 -7.35
C GLN A 107 26.96 -42.00 -8.69
N HIS A 108 27.64 -41.39 -9.66
CA HIS A 108 28.26 -42.08 -10.79
C HIS A 108 29.73 -41.65 -10.93
N GLU A 109 30.64 -42.37 -10.25
CA GLU A 109 32.02 -42.52 -10.70
C GLU A 109 32.68 -43.73 -10.03
N PRO A 110 33.30 -44.66 -10.78
CA PRO A 110 34.41 -45.45 -10.27
C PRO A 110 35.69 -44.60 -10.34
N ASP A 111 36.30 -44.42 -9.17
CA ASP A 111 37.64 -43.91 -8.90
C ASP A 111 38.02 -42.45 -9.27
N GLY A 112 38.25 -41.67 -8.21
CA GLY A 112 39.54 -40.99 -8.05
C GLY A 112 39.73 -39.61 -8.69
N HIS A 113 39.45 -38.58 -7.89
CA HIS A 113 40.11 -37.27 -7.87
C HIS A 113 39.72 -36.18 -8.89
N ARG A 114 39.48 -35.01 -8.29
CA ARG A 114 39.58 -33.61 -8.76
C ARG A 114 38.34 -33.00 -9.40
N TRP A 115 37.81 -32.06 -8.62
CA TRP A 115 36.95 -30.97 -9.03
C TRP A 115 37.60 -30.21 -10.18
N PHE A 116 36.91 -30.10 -11.31
CA PHE A 116 37.18 -29.09 -12.32
C PHE A 116 35.89 -28.33 -12.63
N SER A 117 35.88 -27.05 -12.29
CA SER A 117 34.96 -26.07 -12.86
C SER A 117 35.26 -25.92 -14.34
N PHE A 118 34.27 -26.11 -15.21
CA PHE A 118 34.41 -25.78 -16.62
C PHE A 118 33.54 -24.57 -16.96
N THR A 119 34.21 -23.46 -17.27
CA THR A 119 33.66 -22.34 -18.03
C THR A 119 33.71 -22.74 -19.50
N ALA A 120 32.56 -22.72 -20.20
CA ALA A 120 32.51 -22.86 -21.65
C ALA A 120 31.81 -21.65 -22.25
N SER A 121 32.63 -20.78 -22.82
CA SER A 121 32.30 -19.71 -23.75
C SER A 121 31.64 -20.24 -25.03
N THR A 122 30.86 -19.33 -25.62
CA THR A 122 30.24 -19.32 -26.95
C THR A 122 31.05 -19.99 -28.06
N ASN A 123 30.37 -20.78 -28.90
CA ASN A 123 30.45 -20.63 -30.36
C ASN A 123 29.23 -21.26 -31.05
N GLU A 124 28.82 -20.59 -32.12
CA GLU A 124 27.76 -20.92 -33.06
C GLU A 124 28.04 -22.23 -33.81
N GLU A 125 27.00 -23.01 -34.11
CA GLU A 125 26.59 -23.33 -35.49
C GLU A 125 25.42 -24.34 -35.53
N SER A 126 24.37 -23.93 -36.24
CA SER A 126 23.49 -24.73 -37.11
C SER A 126 23.35 -26.24 -36.85
N SER A 127 22.15 -26.66 -36.45
CA SER A 127 21.29 -27.55 -37.26
C SER A 127 19.99 -27.88 -36.52
N ALA A 128 18.87 -27.88 -37.26
CA ALA A 128 17.54 -28.15 -36.73
C ALA A 128 17.47 -29.55 -36.09
N PRO A 129 16.77 -29.74 -34.95
CA PRO A 129 16.63 -31.07 -34.38
C PRO A 129 15.57 -31.85 -35.16
N GLU A 130 16.03 -32.82 -35.96
CA GLU A 130 15.21 -33.85 -36.57
C GLU A 130 14.51 -34.70 -35.48
N THR A 131 13.19 -34.75 -35.56
CA THR A 131 12.37 -35.73 -34.84
C THR A 131 12.54 -37.10 -35.49
N VAL A 132 13.27 -38.01 -34.86
CA VAL A 132 13.35 -39.41 -35.27
C VAL A 132 12.71 -40.30 -34.20
N SER A 133 11.50 -40.77 -34.49
CA SER A 133 10.86 -41.92 -33.84
C SER A 133 11.23 -43.20 -34.61
N PRO A 134 11.49 -44.35 -33.96
CA PRO A 134 11.56 -45.62 -34.67
C PRO A 134 10.14 -46.11 -35.05
N PRO A 135 9.99 -46.91 -36.13
CA PRO A 135 8.70 -47.27 -36.69
C PRO A 135 8.09 -48.44 -35.89
N GLY A 136 7.20 -48.12 -34.97
CA GLY A 136 6.19 -49.04 -34.45
C GLY A 136 4.82 -48.55 -34.90
N THR A 137 4.13 -49.32 -35.71
CA THR A 137 2.83 -49.00 -36.32
C THR A 137 1.79 -48.65 -35.25
N ILE A 138 1.63 -47.36 -34.94
CA ILE A 138 0.49 -46.86 -34.19
C ILE A 138 -0.67 -46.75 -35.19
N THR A 139 -1.60 -47.69 -35.09
CA THR A 139 -2.91 -47.59 -35.75
C THR A 139 -3.57 -46.27 -35.36
N GLN A 140 -4.09 -45.58 -36.37
CA GLN A 140 -4.64 -44.23 -36.40
C GLN A 140 -5.95 -44.06 -35.57
N ALA A 141 -6.07 -44.70 -34.40
CA ALA A 141 -7.30 -44.86 -33.64
C ALA A 141 -7.24 -44.38 -32.17
N GLU A 142 -6.25 -43.58 -31.78
CA GLU A 142 -6.21 -42.94 -30.44
C GLU A 142 -6.23 -41.41 -30.51
N ILE A 143 -6.89 -40.87 -31.54
CA ILE A 143 -7.19 -39.44 -31.64
C ILE A 143 -8.33 -39.09 -30.68
N THR A 144 -7.97 -38.44 -29.56
CA THR A 144 -8.77 -37.44 -28.82
C THR A 144 -9.98 -37.95 -28.02
N THR A 145 -9.76 -38.47 -26.81
CA THR A 145 -10.84 -38.54 -25.82
C THR A 145 -11.14 -37.11 -25.30
N PRO A 146 -12.41 -36.64 -25.30
CA PRO A 146 -12.78 -35.29 -24.82
C PRO A 146 -12.29 -34.96 -23.40
N GLN A 147 -12.04 -35.99 -22.59
CA GLN A 147 -11.59 -35.89 -21.20
C GLN A 147 -10.13 -35.41 -21.07
N HIS A 148 -9.22 -35.82 -21.95
CA HIS A 148 -7.82 -35.37 -21.92
C HIS A 148 -7.70 -33.88 -22.29
N PHE A 149 -8.45 -33.45 -23.31
CA PHE A 149 -8.54 -32.04 -23.69
C PHE A 149 -9.19 -31.18 -22.60
N GLN A 150 -10.25 -31.66 -21.94
CA GLN A 150 -10.89 -30.97 -20.82
C GLN A 150 -9.99 -30.90 -19.56
N ARG A 151 -9.14 -31.90 -19.31
CA ARG A 151 -8.16 -31.89 -18.21
C ARG A 151 -7.04 -30.89 -18.49
N LYS A 152 -6.56 -30.85 -19.74
CA LYS A 152 -5.61 -29.84 -20.25
C LYS A 152 -6.18 -28.43 -20.12
N LEU A 153 -7.45 -28.21 -20.52
CA LEU A 153 -8.10 -26.90 -20.38
C LEU A 153 -8.30 -26.50 -18.92
N ARG A 154 -8.69 -27.42 -18.03
CA ARG A 154 -8.93 -27.09 -16.61
C ARG A 154 -7.66 -26.69 -15.88
N LEU A 155 -6.57 -27.44 -16.03
CA LEU A 155 -5.29 -27.10 -15.42
C LEU A 155 -4.74 -25.77 -15.96
N ILE A 156 -4.83 -25.57 -17.28
CA ILE A 156 -4.42 -24.31 -17.90
C ILE A 156 -5.30 -23.15 -17.44
N GLN A 157 -6.63 -23.33 -17.34
CA GLN A 157 -7.54 -22.30 -16.86
C GLN A 157 -7.32 -21.98 -15.39
N GLU A 158 -7.09 -22.98 -14.54
CA GLU A 158 -6.80 -22.80 -13.12
C GLU A 158 -5.46 -22.07 -12.95
N LEU A 159 -4.42 -22.49 -13.65
CA LEU A 159 -3.13 -21.79 -13.66
C LEU A 159 -3.25 -20.37 -14.22
N ALA A 160 -3.91 -20.19 -15.38
CA ALA A 160 -4.11 -18.89 -16.00
C ALA A 160 -4.96 -17.93 -15.15
N HIS A 161 -5.95 -18.43 -14.42
CA HIS A 161 -6.75 -17.63 -13.48
C HIS A 161 -5.93 -17.17 -12.27
N HIS A 162 -4.83 -17.87 -11.97
CA HIS A 162 -3.89 -17.53 -10.93
C HIS A 162 -2.66 -16.73 -11.43
N ILE A 163 -2.46 -16.59 -12.75
CA ILE A 163 -1.42 -15.71 -13.32
C ILE A 163 -1.82 -14.26 -13.01
N GLY A 164 -1.18 -13.69 -11.99
CA GLY A 164 -1.38 -12.30 -11.56
C GLY A 164 -1.91 -12.13 -10.13
N LEU A 165 -2.33 -13.21 -9.46
CA LEU A 165 -2.85 -13.14 -8.08
C LEU A 165 -1.77 -13.34 -7.01
N PHE A 166 -0.64 -13.93 -7.37
CA PHE A 166 0.44 -14.21 -6.42
C PHE A 166 1.52 -13.14 -6.48
N ALA A 167 1.68 -12.40 -5.38
CA ALA A 167 2.80 -11.48 -5.18
C ALA A 167 4.10 -12.23 -4.81
N ASP A 168 3.99 -13.45 -4.28
CA ASP A 168 5.10 -14.32 -3.88
C ASP A 168 5.26 -15.50 -4.86
N THR A 169 6.49 -15.73 -5.29
CA THR A 169 6.86 -16.86 -6.15
C THR A 169 6.64 -18.19 -5.43
N ASN A 170 6.86 -18.28 -4.12
CA ASN A 170 6.73 -19.54 -3.37
C ASN A 170 5.29 -20.07 -3.32
N ASP A 171 4.31 -19.16 -3.18
CA ASP A 171 2.89 -19.51 -3.15
C ASP A 171 2.43 -20.05 -4.50
N LEU A 172 2.90 -19.42 -5.58
CA LEU A 172 2.67 -19.87 -6.94
C LEU A 172 3.26 -21.28 -7.15
N LEU A 173 4.54 -21.49 -6.79
CA LEU A 173 5.19 -22.80 -6.95
C LEU A 173 4.48 -23.89 -6.14
N THR A 174 4.02 -23.56 -4.93
CA THR A 174 3.27 -24.49 -4.07
C THR A 174 1.97 -24.91 -4.73
N THR A 175 1.19 -23.96 -5.20
CA THR A 175 -0.08 -24.22 -5.88
C THR A 175 0.13 -25.07 -7.14
N VAL A 176 1.14 -24.74 -7.95
CA VAL A 176 1.47 -25.50 -9.16
C VAL A 176 1.85 -26.94 -8.83
N LEU A 177 2.72 -27.15 -7.85
CA LEU A 177 3.21 -28.48 -7.50
C LEU A 177 2.10 -29.37 -6.91
N ASP A 178 1.28 -28.81 -6.01
CA ASP A 178 0.18 -29.56 -5.40
C ASP A 178 -0.89 -29.92 -6.44
N SER A 179 -1.24 -29.00 -7.34
CA SER A 179 -2.21 -29.25 -8.42
C SER A 179 -1.70 -30.26 -9.44
N THR A 180 -0.40 -30.25 -9.76
CA THR A 180 0.21 -31.24 -10.66
C THR A 180 0.27 -32.61 -10.02
N LEU A 181 0.69 -32.74 -8.76
CA LEU A 181 0.70 -34.02 -8.04
C LEU A 181 -0.67 -34.69 -8.05
N LEU A 182 -1.71 -33.94 -7.65
CA LEU A 182 -3.08 -34.43 -7.62
C LEU A 182 -3.59 -34.83 -9.02
N SER A 183 -3.25 -34.01 -10.03
CA SER A 183 -3.77 -34.21 -11.39
C SER A 183 -3.10 -35.35 -12.14
N PHE A 184 -1.83 -35.63 -11.89
CA PHE A 184 -1.09 -36.71 -12.54
C PHE A 184 -1.03 -38.00 -11.72
N GLY A 185 -1.60 -38.02 -10.51
CA GLY A 185 -1.54 -39.18 -9.61
C GLY A 185 -0.10 -39.50 -9.17
N ALA A 186 0.76 -38.47 -9.15
CA ALA A 186 2.15 -38.62 -8.74
C ALA A 186 2.25 -38.70 -7.21
N GLU A 187 3.07 -39.63 -6.71
CA GLU A 187 3.30 -39.76 -5.27
C GLU A 187 4.33 -38.75 -4.76
N ARG A 188 5.22 -38.29 -5.64
CA ARG A 188 6.30 -37.37 -5.30
C ARG A 188 6.51 -36.36 -6.41
N GLY A 189 6.91 -35.15 -6.01
CA GLY A 189 7.22 -34.09 -6.96
C GLY A 189 8.12 -33.02 -6.37
N ALA A 190 8.85 -32.36 -7.26
CA ALA A 190 9.69 -31.24 -6.91
C ALA A 190 9.68 -30.17 -8.01
N ILE A 191 9.84 -28.92 -7.61
CA ILE A 191 10.18 -27.82 -8.51
C ILE A 191 11.59 -27.34 -8.20
N LEU A 192 12.41 -27.28 -9.23
CA LEU A 192 13.75 -26.74 -9.19
C LEU A 192 13.76 -25.40 -9.94
N LEU A 193 14.50 -24.41 -9.43
CA LEU A 193 14.73 -23.14 -10.10
C LEU A 193 16.22 -22.86 -10.24
N VAL A 194 16.57 -22.15 -11.30
CA VAL A 194 17.92 -21.60 -11.48
C VAL A 194 18.12 -20.46 -10.48
N ASN A 195 19.21 -20.51 -9.72
CA ASN A 195 19.59 -19.43 -8.79
C ASN A 195 20.32 -18.28 -9.53
N ASP A 196 20.69 -17.22 -8.82
CA ASP A 196 21.41 -16.08 -9.39
C ASP A 196 22.81 -16.43 -9.92
N GLU A 197 23.37 -17.57 -9.49
CA GLU A 197 24.67 -18.09 -9.92
C GLU A 197 24.56 -19.01 -11.16
N GLY A 198 23.34 -19.27 -11.64
CA GLY A 198 23.08 -20.15 -12.79
C GLY A 198 22.95 -21.64 -12.44
N GLU A 199 22.98 -22.01 -11.17
CA GLU A 199 22.85 -23.39 -10.70
C GLU A 199 21.39 -23.79 -10.48
N MET A 200 21.06 -25.04 -10.83
CA MET A 200 19.73 -25.61 -10.61
C MET A 200 19.57 -26.05 -9.15
N THR A 201 18.73 -25.33 -8.41
CA THR A 201 18.48 -25.58 -6.99
C THR A 201 17.05 -26.06 -6.76
N ALA A 202 16.89 -27.07 -5.92
CA ALA A 202 15.56 -27.53 -5.56
C ALA A 202 14.89 -26.51 -4.64
N ARG A 203 13.74 -25.96 -5.06
CA ARG A 203 13.02 -24.93 -4.31
C ARG A 203 11.83 -25.46 -3.55
N LEU A 204 11.17 -26.48 -4.09
CA LEU A 204 9.99 -27.05 -3.46
C LEU A 204 9.94 -28.55 -3.68
N GLY A 205 9.61 -29.28 -2.62
CA GLY A 205 9.50 -30.74 -2.61
C GLY A 205 8.23 -31.16 -1.90
N ARG A 206 7.56 -32.16 -2.46
CA ARG A 206 6.26 -32.63 -2.00
C ARG A 206 6.14 -34.13 -2.13
N ARG A 207 5.46 -34.72 -1.15
CA ARG A 207 5.11 -36.15 -1.11
C ARG A 207 3.66 -36.35 -0.71
N ALA A 208 3.02 -37.35 -1.31
CA ALA A 208 1.69 -37.81 -0.95
C ALA A 208 1.67 -38.65 0.34
N SER A 209 2.79 -39.32 0.70
CA SER A 209 2.89 -40.17 1.90
C SER A 209 3.68 -39.55 3.05
N ARG A 210 3.30 -39.89 4.30
CA ARG A 210 3.88 -39.42 5.58
C ARG A 210 5.25 -40.02 5.96
N LEU A 211 5.95 -40.70 5.05
CA LEU A 211 7.26 -41.31 5.36
C LEU A 211 8.33 -40.23 5.56
N ASP A 212 8.95 -40.17 6.75
CA ASP A 212 10.04 -39.27 7.19
C ASP A 212 11.38 -39.47 6.44
N ALA A 213 11.34 -39.87 5.17
CA ALA A 213 12.52 -39.98 4.33
C ALA A 213 12.65 -38.75 3.40
N PRO A 214 13.86 -38.25 3.14
CA PRO A 214 14.05 -37.16 2.18
C PRO A 214 13.58 -37.57 0.77
N LEU A 215 13.08 -36.59 0.01
CA LEU A 215 12.80 -36.73 -1.41
C LEU A 215 14.13 -36.77 -2.17
N VAL A 216 14.54 -37.97 -2.58
CA VAL A 216 15.74 -38.17 -3.38
C VAL A 216 15.41 -37.98 -4.85
N LEU A 217 16.00 -36.96 -5.46
CA LEU A 217 15.89 -36.68 -6.89
C LEU A 217 17.07 -37.29 -7.65
N SER A 218 16.81 -37.76 -8.87
CA SER A 218 17.84 -38.29 -9.76
C SER A 218 18.49 -37.17 -10.57
N LYS A 219 19.77 -36.86 -10.29
CA LYS A 219 20.51 -35.88 -11.10
C LYS A 219 20.64 -36.30 -12.56
N THR A 220 20.69 -37.60 -12.87
CA THR A 220 20.73 -38.08 -14.26
C THR A 220 19.50 -37.62 -15.04
N ILE A 221 18.30 -37.77 -14.45
CA ILE A 221 17.05 -37.36 -15.10
C ILE A 221 16.97 -35.82 -15.21
N ILE A 222 17.39 -35.10 -14.17
CA ILE A 222 17.43 -33.63 -14.19
C ILE A 222 18.40 -33.12 -15.25
N ASN A 223 19.61 -33.67 -15.33
CA ASN A 223 20.63 -33.28 -16.31
C ASN A 223 20.20 -33.57 -17.74
N GLU A 224 19.47 -34.67 -17.98
CA GLU A 224 18.89 -34.96 -19.29
C GLU A 224 17.90 -33.86 -19.73
N VAL A 225 17.06 -33.37 -18.81
CA VAL A 225 16.14 -32.25 -19.08
C VAL A 225 16.91 -30.95 -19.34
N ILE A 226 17.97 -30.68 -18.56
CA ILE A 226 18.82 -29.49 -18.72
C ILE A 226 19.52 -29.51 -20.09
N ALA A 227 20.18 -30.63 -20.42
CA ALA A 227 20.97 -30.78 -21.64
C ALA A 227 20.11 -30.70 -22.89
N ARG A 228 18.93 -31.34 -22.89
CA ARG A 228 18.05 -31.38 -24.05
C ARG A 228 17.07 -30.20 -24.13
N ARG A 229 16.87 -29.47 -23.01
CA ARG A 229 15.80 -28.46 -22.85
C ARG A 229 14.44 -28.97 -23.31
N ALA A 230 14.16 -30.24 -23.04
CA ALA A 230 12.96 -30.94 -23.47
C ALA A 230 12.38 -31.79 -22.34
N SER A 231 11.06 -31.98 -22.38
CA SER A 231 10.37 -32.80 -21.38
C SER A 231 10.77 -34.28 -21.52
N VAL A 232 10.95 -34.95 -20.38
CA VAL A 232 11.38 -36.34 -20.30
C VAL A 232 10.28 -37.17 -19.66
N LEU A 233 9.93 -38.29 -20.29
CA LEU A 233 9.02 -39.31 -19.78
C LEU A 233 9.76 -40.65 -19.72
N SER A 234 9.56 -41.39 -18.64
CA SER A 234 9.90 -42.81 -18.54
C SER A 234 8.82 -43.57 -17.77
N MET A 235 8.24 -44.59 -18.41
CA MET A 235 7.21 -45.46 -17.81
C MET A 235 7.81 -46.53 -16.88
N ASP A 236 9.07 -46.90 -17.13
CA ASP A 236 9.92 -47.68 -16.22
C ASP A 236 11.37 -47.16 -16.28
N ALA A 237 11.73 -46.25 -15.38
CA ALA A 237 13.06 -45.63 -15.32
C ALA A 237 14.17 -46.66 -15.05
N SER A 238 13.86 -47.79 -14.42
CA SER A 238 14.83 -48.87 -14.16
C SER A 238 15.10 -49.72 -15.40
N ALA A 239 14.17 -49.75 -16.36
CA ALA A 239 14.30 -50.47 -17.62
C ALA A 239 14.66 -49.55 -18.81
N ASP A 240 14.66 -48.23 -18.60
CA ASP A 240 14.98 -47.24 -19.63
C ASP A 240 16.50 -47.19 -19.88
N PRO A 241 16.99 -47.44 -21.10
CA PRO A 241 18.43 -47.41 -21.39
C PRO A 241 19.11 -46.09 -21.04
N ARG A 242 18.37 -44.97 -21.01
CA ARG A 242 18.90 -43.65 -20.66
C ARG A 242 19.26 -43.54 -19.18
N PHE A 243 18.61 -44.32 -18.31
CA PHE A 243 18.68 -44.15 -16.84
C PHE A 243 18.96 -45.43 -16.06
N SER A 244 18.77 -46.61 -16.67
CA SER A 244 18.85 -47.94 -16.04
C SER A 244 20.20 -48.26 -15.38
N LEU A 245 21.29 -47.64 -15.83
CA LEU A 245 22.62 -47.79 -15.24
C LEU A 245 22.92 -46.79 -14.11
N SER A 246 21.99 -45.89 -13.81
CA SER A 246 22.20 -44.82 -12.82
C SER A 246 21.79 -45.23 -11.42
N ARG A 247 22.76 -45.21 -10.48
CA ARG A 247 22.54 -45.46 -9.05
C ARG A 247 21.53 -44.48 -8.42
N SER A 248 21.40 -43.28 -8.99
CA SER A 248 20.44 -42.25 -8.57
C SER A 248 18.97 -42.67 -8.73
N VAL A 249 18.64 -43.47 -9.76
CA VAL A 249 17.30 -44.04 -9.98
C VAL A 249 16.99 -45.14 -8.96
N GLU A 250 18.00 -45.97 -8.67
CA GLU A 250 17.90 -47.06 -7.69
C GLU A 250 17.74 -46.52 -6.26
N ILE A 251 18.57 -45.55 -5.85
CA ILE A 251 18.50 -44.90 -4.54
C ILE A 251 17.15 -44.18 -4.35
N GLY A 252 16.67 -43.49 -5.38
CA GLY A 252 15.37 -42.82 -5.35
C GLY A 252 14.17 -43.76 -5.38
N ARG A 253 14.37 -45.05 -5.70
CA ARG A 253 13.30 -46.02 -6.01
C ARG A 253 12.33 -45.47 -7.06
N ILE A 254 12.87 -44.81 -8.08
CA ILE A 254 12.08 -44.18 -9.15
C ILE A 254 11.74 -45.26 -10.17
N ARG A 255 10.45 -45.55 -10.35
CA ARG A 255 9.98 -46.49 -11.38
C ARG A 255 9.27 -45.76 -12.51
N SER A 256 8.42 -44.78 -12.25
CA SER A 256 7.84 -43.93 -13.30
C SER A 256 8.22 -42.48 -13.04
N THR A 257 8.60 -41.74 -14.08
CA THR A 257 8.97 -40.32 -13.95
C THR A 257 8.54 -39.49 -15.15
N ILE A 258 8.14 -38.25 -14.87
CA ILE A 258 7.85 -37.24 -15.87
C ILE A 258 8.43 -35.90 -15.42
N SER A 259 9.17 -35.24 -16.30
CA SER A 259 9.84 -33.98 -16.02
C SER A 259 9.64 -33.01 -17.17
N ALA A 260 9.37 -31.74 -16.87
CA ALA A 260 9.20 -30.70 -17.89
C ALA A 260 10.03 -29.46 -17.54
N PRO A 261 10.77 -28.89 -18.50
CA PRO A 261 11.51 -27.67 -18.30
C PRO A 261 10.57 -26.45 -18.30
N MET A 262 10.78 -25.54 -17.37
CA MET A 262 10.14 -24.23 -17.31
C MET A 262 10.92 -23.27 -18.21
N LEU A 263 10.55 -23.22 -19.49
CA LEU A 263 11.20 -22.37 -20.48
C LEU A 263 10.43 -21.07 -20.69
N HIS A 264 11.13 -19.94 -20.67
CA HIS A 264 10.61 -18.64 -21.07
C HIS A 264 11.50 -18.05 -22.16
N GLN A 265 10.99 -17.88 -23.38
CA GLN A 265 11.75 -17.37 -24.53
C GLN A 265 13.07 -18.12 -24.81
N GLY A 266 13.14 -19.41 -24.49
CA GLY A 266 14.34 -20.25 -24.66
C GLY A 266 15.25 -20.32 -23.43
N ASP A 267 15.05 -19.44 -22.44
CA ASP A 267 15.77 -19.47 -21.17
C ASP A 267 15.15 -20.51 -20.22
N LEU A 268 15.99 -21.37 -19.66
CA LEU A 268 15.60 -22.33 -18.63
C LEU A 268 15.52 -21.63 -17.28
N LEU A 269 14.30 -21.45 -16.77
CA LEU A 269 14.07 -20.87 -15.44
C LEU A 269 14.07 -21.94 -14.35
N GLY A 270 13.70 -23.17 -14.69
CA GLY A 270 13.52 -24.24 -13.72
C GLY A 270 13.00 -25.54 -14.33
N ILE A 271 12.71 -26.52 -13.49
CA ILE A 271 12.19 -27.84 -13.88
C ILE A 271 11.08 -28.24 -12.93
N ILE A 272 9.96 -28.71 -13.48
CA ILE A 272 8.91 -29.42 -12.74
C ILE A 272 9.18 -30.92 -12.90
N HIS A 273 9.41 -31.61 -11.79
CA HIS A 273 9.71 -33.03 -11.75
C HIS A 273 8.66 -33.78 -10.94
N LEU A 274 8.14 -34.88 -11.48
CA LEU A 274 7.22 -35.79 -10.81
C LEU A 274 7.74 -37.23 -10.94
N ASP A 275 7.61 -38.00 -9.87
CA ASP A 275 7.98 -39.41 -9.86
C ASP A 275 7.01 -40.29 -9.07
N SER A 276 7.10 -41.60 -9.31
CA SER A 276 6.39 -42.63 -8.56
C SER A 276 7.26 -43.90 -8.43
N PRO A 277 7.15 -44.63 -7.32
CA PRO A 277 7.72 -45.96 -7.17
C PRO A 277 6.96 -47.05 -7.93
N MET A 278 5.82 -46.73 -8.56
CA MET A 278 5.08 -47.63 -9.44
C MET A 278 5.45 -47.40 -10.90
N THR A 279 5.44 -48.46 -11.72
CA THR A 279 5.63 -48.36 -13.18
C THR A 279 4.34 -47.97 -13.88
N GLY A 280 4.44 -47.30 -15.02
CA GLY A 280 3.30 -47.01 -15.89
C GLY A 280 2.30 -46.00 -15.30
N VAL A 281 2.74 -45.14 -14.38
CA VAL A 281 1.90 -44.09 -13.81
C VAL A 281 1.70 -42.95 -14.81
N PHE A 282 2.75 -42.59 -15.54
CA PHE A 282 2.74 -41.49 -16.51
C PHE A 282 2.77 -41.99 -17.94
N HIS A 283 2.03 -41.32 -18.82
CA HIS A 283 1.88 -41.67 -20.24
C HIS A 283 2.25 -40.50 -21.15
N ALA A 284 2.36 -40.76 -22.47
CA ALA A 284 2.72 -39.73 -23.45
C ALA A 284 1.77 -38.52 -23.45
N ALA A 285 0.47 -38.75 -23.22
CA ALA A 285 -0.53 -37.68 -23.10
C ALA A 285 -0.26 -36.76 -21.90
N ASP A 286 0.31 -37.29 -20.81
CA ASP A 286 0.63 -36.51 -19.61
C ASP A 286 1.82 -35.57 -19.87
N LEU A 287 2.75 -35.99 -20.74
CA LEU A 287 3.92 -35.20 -21.12
C LEU A 287 3.52 -33.89 -21.80
N GLU A 288 2.54 -33.93 -22.70
CA GLU A 288 2.02 -32.73 -23.35
C GLU A 288 1.38 -31.75 -22.36
N ILE A 289 0.64 -32.28 -21.38
CA ILE A 289 -0.04 -31.46 -20.37
C ILE A 289 0.99 -30.83 -19.44
N LEU A 290 1.93 -31.62 -18.91
CA LEU A 290 2.96 -31.11 -18.00
C LEU A 290 3.87 -30.10 -18.69
N THR A 291 4.20 -30.31 -19.97
CA THR A 291 4.98 -29.35 -20.76
C THR A 291 4.25 -28.01 -20.88
N SER A 292 2.94 -28.05 -21.16
CA SER A 292 2.11 -26.84 -21.21
C SER A 292 2.02 -26.14 -19.85
N VAL A 293 1.90 -26.90 -18.76
CA VAL A 293 1.89 -26.38 -17.39
C VAL A 293 3.23 -25.71 -17.08
N ALA A 294 4.36 -26.38 -17.34
CA ALA A 294 5.69 -25.85 -17.09
C ALA A 294 5.96 -24.55 -17.87
N SER A 295 5.51 -24.45 -19.12
CA SER A 295 5.63 -23.22 -19.91
C SER A 295 4.82 -22.07 -19.31
N GLN A 296 3.60 -22.33 -18.84
CA GLN A 296 2.78 -21.30 -18.19
C GLN A 296 3.34 -20.90 -16.82
N THR A 297 3.84 -21.85 -16.04
CA THR A 297 4.53 -21.57 -14.78
C THR A 297 5.78 -20.73 -15.01
N ALA A 298 6.54 -20.99 -16.07
CA ALA A 298 7.72 -20.18 -16.43
C ALA A 298 7.35 -18.71 -16.65
N ILE A 299 6.28 -18.45 -17.41
CA ILE A 299 5.76 -17.09 -17.64
C ILE A 299 5.32 -16.44 -16.32
N ALA A 300 4.57 -17.17 -15.49
CA ALA A 300 4.06 -16.66 -14.22
C ALA A 300 5.19 -16.29 -13.24
N VAL A 301 6.21 -17.16 -13.10
CA VAL A 301 7.39 -16.90 -12.26
C VAL A 301 8.16 -15.69 -12.78
N LYS A 302 8.38 -15.59 -14.11
CA LYS A 302 9.07 -14.42 -14.70
C LYS A 302 8.31 -13.13 -14.44
N ASN A 303 6.98 -13.14 -14.57
CA ASN A 303 6.14 -11.98 -14.31
C ASN A 303 6.18 -11.57 -12.83
N ALA A 304 6.16 -12.53 -11.90
CA ALA A 304 6.27 -12.25 -10.46
C ALA A 304 7.61 -11.57 -10.14
N LEU A 305 8.72 -12.11 -10.65
CA LEU A 305 10.06 -11.53 -10.48
C LEU A 305 10.16 -10.11 -11.07
N ILE A 306 9.63 -9.88 -12.26
CA ILE A 306 9.60 -8.55 -12.89
C ILE A 306 8.79 -7.58 -12.05
N THR A 307 7.61 -8.00 -11.58
CA THR A 307 6.72 -7.15 -10.76
C THR A 307 7.41 -6.74 -9.46
N GLN A 308 8.08 -7.68 -8.78
CA GLN A 308 8.86 -7.40 -7.57
C GLN A 308 10.00 -6.41 -7.86
N ARG A 309 10.71 -6.58 -8.99
CA ARG A 309 11.79 -5.66 -9.39
C ARG A 309 11.27 -4.25 -9.69
N ILE A 310 10.14 -4.12 -10.35
CA ILE A 310 9.48 -2.82 -10.60
C ILE A 310 9.07 -2.16 -9.28
N ALA A 311 8.47 -2.92 -8.35
CA ALA A 311 8.08 -2.39 -7.06
C ALA A 311 9.29 -1.86 -6.27
N LYS A 312 10.41 -2.59 -6.27
CA LYS A 312 11.66 -2.16 -5.63
C LYS A 312 12.22 -0.89 -6.26
N MET A 313 12.31 -0.84 -7.60
CA MET A 313 12.82 0.36 -8.30
C MET A 313 11.97 1.60 -8.02
N ARG A 314 10.63 1.46 -7.95
CA ARG A 314 9.75 2.59 -7.60
C ARG A 314 9.97 3.08 -6.17
N ALA A 315 10.18 2.18 -5.22
CA ALA A 315 10.49 2.56 -3.84
C ALA A 315 11.82 3.32 -3.73
N ASP A 316 12.85 2.83 -4.43
CA ASP A 316 14.16 3.49 -4.49
C ASP A 316 14.08 4.89 -5.14
N GLU A 317 13.31 5.03 -6.21
CA GLU A 317 13.12 6.32 -6.89
C GLU A 317 12.37 7.33 -6.01
N GLN A 318 11.28 6.92 -5.36
CA GLN A 318 10.55 7.79 -4.43
C GLN A 318 11.43 8.24 -3.26
N ALA A 319 12.34 7.38 -2.78
CA ALA A 319 13.29 7.76 -1.74
C ALA A 319 14.28 8.84 -2.24
N ARG A 320 14.75 8.74 -3.49
CA ARG A 320 15.63 9.74 -4.11
C ARG A 320 14.91 11.06 -4.35
N GLU A 321 13.70 11.04 -4.88
CA GLU A 321 12.88 12.25 -5.10
C GLU A 321 12.68 13.02 -3.80
N ARG A 322 12.32 12.32 -2.71
CA ARG A 322 12.18 12.93 -1.38
C ARG A 322 13.48 13.56 -0.89
N SER A 323 14.61 12.87 -1.05
CA SER A 323 15.91 13.40 -0.66
C SER A 323 16.29 14.63 -1.50
N SER A 324 16.01 14.63 -2.80
CA SER A 324 16.30 15.76 -3.69
C SER A 324 15.44 16.97 -3.34
N ALA A 325 14.12 16.76 -3.14
CA ALA A 325 13.22 17.82 -2.71
C ALA A 325 13.66 18.44 -1.38
N GLN A 326 14.12 17.62 -0.43
CA GLN A 326 14.65 18.10 0.84
C GLN A 326 15.95 18.91 0.67
N GLN A 327 16.85 18.49 -0.22
CA GLN A 327 18.07 19.25 -0.54
C GLN A 327 17.77 20.60 -1.20
N GLU A 328 16.81 20.64 -2.12
CA GLU A 328 16.39 21.88 -2.78
C GLU A 328 15.76 22.86 -1.78
N GLN A 329 14.93 22.34 -0.86
CA GLN A 329 14.38 23.12 0.24
C GLN A 329 15.47 23.66 1.16
N LEU A 330 16.43 22.82 1.58
CA LEU A 330 17.55 23.24 2.42
C LEU A 330 18.43 24.29 1.74
N ALA A 331 18.68 24.15 0.44
CA ALA A 331 19.42 25.13 -0.34
C ALA A 331 18.66 26.46 -0.45
N SER A 332 17.33 26.42 -0.62
CA SER A 332 16.48 27.62 -0.61
C SER A 332 16.50 28.32 0.74
N VAL A 333 16.28 27.59 1.85
CA VAL A 333 16.39 28.12 3.22
C VAL A 333 17.79 28.68 3.49
N GLY A 334 18.84 28.01 3.02
CA GLY A 334 20.23 28.46 3.14
C GLY A 334 20.49 29.81 2.46
N ARG A 335 19.89 30.05 1.28
CA ARG A 335 19.94 31.37 0.61
C ARG A 335 19.18 32.45 1.38
N LEU A 336 18.07 32.09 2.02
CA LEU A 336 17.25 33.01 2.82
C LEU A 336 17.87 33.35 4.18
N ALA A 337 18.75 32.49 4.71
CA ALA A 337 19.32 32.62 6.06
C ALA A 337 20.05 33.95 6.31
N ALA A 338 20.81 34.45 5.33
CA ALA A 338 21.53 35.72 5.47
C ALA A 338 20.58 36.93 5.53
N SER A 339 19.51 36.92 4.71
CA SER A 339 18.50 37.98 4.70
C SER A 339 17.66 37.97 5.99
N VAL A 340 17.24 36.79 6.43
CA VAL A 340 16.51 36.59 7.72
C VAL A 340 17.36 37.07 8.90
N ALA A 341 18.66 36.74 8.90
CA ALA A 341 19.56 37.22 9.95
C ALA A 341 19.63 38.76 9.97
N HIS A 342 19.69 39.40 8.81
CA HIS A 342 19.63 40.86 8.71
C HIS A 342 18.29 41.44 9.21
N GLU A 343 17.16 40.83 8.85
CA GLU A 343 15.83 41.30 9.30
C GLU A 343 15.54 41.05 10.78
N ILE A 344 16.15 40.03 11.41
CA ILE A 344 16.08 39.81 12.85
C ILE A 344 16.99 40.79 13.59
N ASN A 345 18.20 41.00 13.08
CA ASN A 345 19.21 41.85 13.72
C ASN A 345 18.78 43.32 13.76
N ASN A 346 18.05 43.81 12.75
CA ASN A 346 17.59 45.20 12.69
C ASN A 346 16.68 45.58 13.89
N PRO A 347 15.49 44.96 14.09
CA PRO A 347 14.64 45.24 15.26
C PRO A 347 15.34 44.89 16.57
N LEU A 348 16.15 43.83 16.65
CA LEU A 348 16.95 43.53 17.86
C LEU A 348 17.89 44.66 18.24
N THR A 349 18.47 45.35 17.26
CA THR A 349 19.32 46.52 17.51
C THR A 349 18.51 47.67 18.07
N TYR A 350 17.29 47.91 17.56
CA TYR A 350 16.37 48.92 18.12
C TYR A 350 15.98 48.57 19.56
N VAL A 351 15.56 47.33 19.82
CA VAL A 351 15.24 46.85 21.18
C VAL A 351 16.42 47.08 22.11
N ALA A 352 17.62 46.62 21.75
CA ALA A 352 18.81 46.72 22.60
C ALA A 352 19.20 48.18 22.88
N THR A 353 19.11 49.04 21.87
CA THR A 353 19.47 50.46 21.98
C THR A 353 18.48 51.21 22.87
N ASN A 354 17.18 50.99 22.66
CA ASN A 354 16.12 51.68 23.41
C ASN A 354 16.03 51.17 24.85
N LEU A 355 16.22 49.87 25.10
CA LEU A 355 16.33 49.35 26.46
C LEU A 355 17.55 49.94 27.19
N SER A 356 18.69 50.06 26.48
CA SER A 356 19.91 50.67 27.03
C SER A 356 19.71 52.14 27.39
N PHE A 357 18.99 52.89 26.54
CA PHE A 357 18.59 54.27 26.80
C PHE A 357 17.69 54.39 28.04
N ALA A 358 16.60 53.62 28.10
CA ALA A 358 15.68 53.61 29.24
C ALA A 358 16.41 53.25 30.56
N VAL A 359 17.31 52.27 30.54
CA VAL A 359 18.12 51.89 31.70
C VAL A 359 19.09 53.01 32.11
N ALA A 360 19.69 53.73 31.16
CA ALA A 360 20.59 54.84 31.46
C ALA A 360 19.86 56.00 32.16
N GLU A 361 18.70 56.40 31.64
CA GLU A 361 17.87 57.45 32.23
C GLU A 361 17.36 57.07 33.64
N LEU A 362 16.88 55.84 33.83
CA LEU A 362 16.48 55.34 35.15
C LEU A 362 17.65 55.30 36.15
N LYS A 363 18.86 54.92 35.71
CA LYS A 363 20.07 54.96 36.56
C LYS A 363 20.47 56.38 36.93
N GLN A 364 20.27 57.34 36.03
CA GLN A 364 20.50 58.76 36.30
C GLN A 364 19.50 59.30 37.34
N MET A 365 18.23 58.88 37.25
CA MET A 365 17.21 59.17 38.27
C MET A 365 17.62 58.72 39.66
N MET A 366 18.08 57.46 39.79
CA MET A 366 18.52 56.89 41.07
C MET A 366 19.74 57.60 41.66
N ARG A 367 20.60 58.18 40.80
CA ARG A 367 21.85 58.82 41.22
C ARG A 367 21.67 60.29 41.61
N MET A 368 20.79 61.04 40.94
CA MET A 368 20.79 62.51 41.05
C MET A 368 19.49 63.17 41.55
N ARG A 369 18.37 62.44 41.74
CA ARG A 369 17.05 63.06 42.05
C ARG A 369 16.70 64.24 41.13
N SER A 370 17.08 64.16 39.86
CA SER A 370 16.79 65.15 38.83
C SER A 370 15.44 64.88 38.17
N ASP A 371 14.87 65.89 37.50
CA ASP A 371 13.72 65.72 36.58
C ASP A 371 14.14 64.78 35.45
N VAL A 372 13.34 63.75 35.22
CA VAL A 372 13.60 62.71 34.22
C VAL A 372 12.61 62.89 33.11
N ASP A 373 13.06 62.68 31.88
CA ASP A 373 12.16 62.56 30.74
C ASP A 373 11.45 61.21 30.76
N LEU A 374 10.45 61.09 31.65
CA LEU A 374 9.58 59.92 31.73
C LEU A 374 8.85 59.67 30.42
N HIS A 375 8.62 60.71 29.61
CA HIS A 375 8.00 60.56 28.30
C HIS A 375 8.94 59.86 27.32
N GLY A 376 10.20 60.30 27.23
CA GLY A 376 11.22 59.65 26.40
C GLY A 376 11.54 58.22 26.83
N ILE A 377 11.48 57.89 28.13
CA ILE A 377 11.62 56.50 28.61
C ILE A 377 10.44 55.63 28.14
N VAL A 378 9.21 56.13 28.27
CA VAL A 378 8.02 55.38 27.84
C VAL A 378 8.04 55.18 26.33
N GLU A 379 8.37 56.21 25.55
CA GLU A 379 8.51 56.12 24.10
C GLU A 379 9.58 55.10 23.69
N ALA A 380 10.76 55.12 24.32
CA ALA A 380 11.80 54.13 24.06
C ALA A 380 11.37 52.69 24.44
N LEU A 381 10.64 52.51 25.53
CA LEU A 381 10.11 51.20 25.92
C LEU A 381 9.03 50.69 24.96
N ASP A 382 8.17 51.58 24.46
CA ASP A 382 7.16 51.24 23.44
C ASP A 382 7.84 50.83 22.13
N GLU A 383 8.84 51.59 21.65
CA GLU A 383 9.62 51.23 20.45
C GLU A 383 10.38 49.89 20.63
N ALA A 384 10.90 49.62 21.84
CA ALA A 384 11.54 48.34 22.14
C ALA A 384 10.52 47.18 22.13
N ASN A 385 9.30 47.42 22.59
CA ASN A 385 8.24 46.41 22.55
C ASN A 385 7.79 46.14 21.11
N GLU A 386 7.63 47.17 20.28
CA GLU A 386 7.36 47.01 18.84
C GLU A 386 8.47 46.22 18.12
N GLY A 387 9.74 46.52 18.43
CA GLY A 387 10.88 45.77 17.90
C GLY A 387 10.84 44.28 18.29
N ALA A 388 10.47 43.98 19.54
CA ALA A 388 10.36 42.60 20.02
C ALA A 388 9.20 41.84 19.36
N GLU A 389 8.05 42.50 19.17
CA GLU A 389 6.90 41.94 18.44
C GLU A 389 7.26 41.62 16.98
N ARG A 390 8.08 42.48 16.34
CA ARG A 390 8.58 42.24 14.98
C ARG A 390 9.44 40.99 14.88
N VAL A 391 10.38 40.81 15.81
CA VAL A 391 11.23 39.60 15.87
C VAL A 391 10.38 38.34 16.02
N GLN A 392 9.34 38.39 16.88
CA GLN A 392 8.42 37.27 17.03
C GLN A 392 7.64 36.97 15.74
N GLY A 393 7.28 38.00 14.96
CA GLY A 393 6.68 37.86 13.63
C GLY A 393 7.60 37.11 12.67
N VAL A 394 8.84 37.57 12.51
CA VAL A 394 9.83 36.95 11.61
C VAL A 394 10.10 35.49 11.99
N VAL A 395 10.22 35.18 13.29
CA VAL A 395 10.44 33.80 13.77
C VAL A 395 9.22 32.90 13.50
N ARG A 396 8.00 33.41 13.62
CA ARG A 396 6.77 32.66 13.26
C ARG A 396 6.71 32.37 11.76
N ASP A 397 7.04 33.34 10.93
CA ASP A 397 7.05 33.19 9.48
C ASP A 397 8.10 32.14 9.05
N LEU A 398 9.30 32.17 9.65
CA LEU A 398 10.36 31.20 9.39
C LEU A 398 9.97 29.77 9.81
N LYS A 399 9.32 29.62 10.97
CA LYS A 399 8.85 28.32 11.47
C LYS A 399 7.77 27.71 10.57
N THR A 400 7.06 28.55 9.81
CA THR A 400 6.05 28.14 8.83
C THR A 400 6.68 27.61 7.53
N LEU A 401 7.84 28.16 7.12
CA LEU A 401 8.63 27.68 5.98
C LEU A 401 9.33 26.33 6.25
N SER A 402 9.57 25.99 7.52
CA SER A 402 10.32 24.80 7.94
C SER A 402 9.48 23.53 8.12
N ARG A 403 8.14 23.60 8.03
CA ARG A 403 7.29 22.42 8.26
C ARG A 403 7.01 21.66 6.98
N VAL A 404 7.28 20.35 7.04
CA VAL A 404 7.02 19.36 5.98
C VAL A 404 5.53 19.37 5.61
N THR A 405 5.29 19.20 4.30
CA THR A 405 3.98 19.09 3.64
C THR A 405 2.98 18.26 4.45
N ASP A 406 1.89 18.92 4.85
CA ASP A 406 0.72 18.28 5.45
C ASP A 406 -0.30 18.03 4.32
N VAL A 407 -0.82 16.81 4.23
CA VAL A 407 -1.71 16.36 3.13
C VAL A 407 -3.08 17.07 3.16
N GLY A 408 -3.32 17.88 4.21
CA GLY A 408 -4.49 18.73 4.36
C GLY A 408 -5.78 17.95 4.62
N SER A 409 -6.68 18.53 5.39
CA SER A 409 -8.02 17.99 5.62
C SER A 409 -9.05 18.78 4.79
N PRO A 410 -10.16 18.17 4.38
CA PRO A 410 -11.29 18.94 3.84
C PRO A 410 -11.73 20.01 4.84
N THR A 411 -11.66 21.27 4.44
CA THR A 411 -11.83 22.42 5.33
C THR A 411 -12.81 23.44 4.74
N ASP A 412 -13.68 23.97 5.60
CA ASP A 412 -14.64 25.03 5.28
C ASP A 412 -13.96 26.40 5.34
N ILE A 413 -13.87 27.06 4.17
CA ILE A 413 -13.21 28.35 4.01
C ILE A 413 -13.95 29.45 4.79
N GLY A 414 -15.28 29.40 4.87
CA GLY A 414 -16.08 30.40 5.56
C GLY A 414 -15.73 30.50 7.05
N ARG A 415 -15.55 29.35 7.71
CA ARG A 415 -15.17 29.31 9.13
C ARG A 415 -13.77 29.90 9.38
N ILE A 416 -12.83 29.63 8.47
CA ILE A 416 -11.47 30.17 8.57
C ILE A 416 -11.48 31.68 8.36
N LEU A 417 -12.21 32.18 7.35
CA LEU A 417 -12.34 33.61 7.09
C LEU A 417 -12.94 34.34 8.29
N ASP A 418 -14.01 33.83 8.89
CA ASP A 418 -14.60 34.45 10.08
C ASP A 418 -13.63 34.49 11.26
N THR A 419 -12.86 33.42 11.48
CA THR A 419 -11.81 33.38 12.52
C THR A 419 -10.73 34.43 12.25
N SER A 420 -10.26 34.51 11.00
CA SER A 420 -9.20 35.44 10.58
C SER A 420 -9.64 36.90 10.70
N ILE A 421 -10.89 37.19 10.31
CA ILE A 421 -11.49 38.52 10.44
C ILE A 421 -11.65 38.91 11.92
N ASN A 422 -12.05 37.98 12.78
CA ASN A 422 -12.19 38.24 14.21
C ASN A 422 -10.84 38.60 14.85
N VAL A 423 -9.77 37.91 14.45
CA VAL A 423 -8.40 38.24 14.88
C VAL A 423 -7.97 39.62 14.35
N ALA A 424 -8.24 39.92 13.08
CA ALA A 424 -7.92 41.21 12.46
C ALA A 424 -8.84 42.38 12.88
N ARG A 425 -9.83 42.14 13.75
CA ARG A 425 -10.87 43.15 14.08
C ARG A 425 -10.30 44.44 14.64
N GLY A 426 -9.24 44.36 15.45
CA GLY A 426 -8.55 45.53 16.01
C GLY A 426 -7.98 46.44 14.92
N GLU A 427 -7.35 45.84 13.92
CA GLU A 427 -6.76 46.55 12.79
C GLU A 427 -7.80 47.16 11.85
N ILE A 428 -8.95 46.49 11.68
CA ILE A 428 -10.01 46.91 10.76
C ILE A 428 -10.89 48.01 11.36
N ARG A 429 -11.30 47.89 12.63
CA ARG A 429 -12.39 48.67 13.24
C ARG A 429 -12.19 50.19 13.12
N HIS A 430 -10.95 50.65 13.18
CA HIS A 430 -10.61 52.06 13.14
C HIS A 430 -10.26 52.57 11.73
N ARG A 431 -10.16 51.69 10.74
CA ARG A 431 -9.66 52.00 9.39
C ARG A 431 -10.70 51.80 8.29
N ALA A 432 -11.61 50.82 8.41
CA ALA A 432 -12.52 50.48 7.31
C ALA A 432 -13.86 49.90 7.76
N LYS A 433 -14.86 50.02 6.88
CA LYS A 433 -16.11 49.25 6.97
C LYS A 433 -15.94 47.89 6.29
N LEU A 434 -16.13 46.81 7.04
CA LEU A 434 -16.03 45.45 6.51
C LEU A 434 -17.36 45.00 5.87
N THR A 435 -17.28 44.44 4.66
CA THR A 435 -18.41 43.79 3.96
C THR A 435 -18.08 42.34 3.66
N ARG A 436 -19.00 41.41 3.98
CA ARG A 436 -18.81 39.96 3.80
C ARG A 436 -19.91 39.38 2.91
N SER A 437 -19.55 38.51 1.97
CA SER A 437 -20.49 37.78 1.14
C SER A 437 -19.98 36.35 0.89
N TYR A 438 -20.58 35.37 1.57
CA TYR A 438 -20.17 33.97 1.43
C TYR A 438 -21.18 33.18 0.58
N GLY A 439 -20.81 32.89 -0.66
CA GLY A 439 -21.60 32.11 -1.61
C GLY A 439 -21.04 30.72 -1.95
N HIS A 440 -19.92 30.29 -1.35
CA HIS A 440 -19.32 28.98 -1.62
C HIS A 440 -19.99 27.85 -0.84
N ARG A 441 -19.94 26.64 -1.40
CA ARG A 441 -20.48 25.38 -0.87
C ARG A 441 -19.42 24.27 -0.87
N GLY A 442 -18.35 24.40 -1.64
CA GLY A 442 -17.25 23.44 -1.70
C GLY A 442 -16.33 23.47 -0.49
N PHE A 443 -15.73 22.32 -0.15
CA PHE A 443 -14.62 22.25 0.80
C PHE A 443 -13.29 22.37 0.05
N VAL A 444 -12.24 22.86 0.71
CA VAL A 444 -10.87 22.86 0.18
C VAL A 444 -10.02 21.90 0.99
N ARG A 445 -9.26 21.03 0.33
CA ARG A 445 -8.33 20.13 1.01
C ARG A 445 -7.07 20.90 1.40
N ALA A 446 -7.02 21.40 2.63
CA ALA A 446 -5.91 22.20 3.13
C ALA A 446 -5.80 22.14 4.66
N ASN A 447 -4.67 22.60 5.20
CA ASN A 447 -4.53 22.82 6.63
C ASN A 447 -5.22 24.14 7.05
N ALA A 448 -6.19 24.06 7.96
CA ALA A 448 -6.99 25.21 8.39
C ALA A 448 -6.16 26.37 8.97
N ALA A 449 -5.09 26.06 9.72
CA ALA A 449 -4.22 27.08 10.30
C ALA A 449 -3.40 27.79 9.23
N ARG A 450 -2.93 27.06 8.21
CA ARG A 450 -2.14 27.64 7.10
C ARG A 450 -3.00 28.52 6.19
N LEU A 451 -4.23 28.10 5.88
CA LEU A 451 -5.17 28.99 5.19
C LEU A 451 -5.58 30.19 6.04
N GLY A 452 -5.73 30.01 7.35
CA GLY A 452 -5.95 31.12 8.29
C GLY A 452 -4.84 32.16 8.20
N GLN A 453 -3.58 31.74 8.08
CA GLN A 453 -2.45 32.65 7.89
C GLN A 453 -2.55 33.43 6.57
N VAL A 454 -2.91 32.77 5.46
CA VAL A 454 -3.12 33.42 4.17
C VAL A 454 -4.15 34.54 4.29
N PHE A 455 -5.33 34.22 4.85
CA PHE A 455 -6.41 35.19 4.96
C PHE A 455 -6.07 36.31 5.93
N LEU A 456 -5.46 35.99 7.08
CA LEU A 456 -5.00 37.00 8.03
C LEU A 456 -3.99 37.96 7.38
N ASN A 457 -3.00 37.44 6.65
CA ASN A 457 -2.00 38.24 5.95
C ASN A 457 -2.65 39.22 4.96
N LEU A 458 -3.58 38.73 4.13
CA LEU A 458 -4.25 39.56 3.13
C LEU A 458 -5.18 40.60 3.76
N ILE A 459 -5.93 40.23 4.81
CA ILE A 459 -6.83 41.15 5.52
C ILE A 459 -6.04 42.25 6.25
N VAL A 460 -4.93 41.89 6.89
CA VAL A 460 -4.06 42.86 7.57
C VAL A 460 -3.38 43.77 6.54
N ASN A 461 -2.89 43.23 5.41
CA ASN A 461 -2.33 44.03 4.33
C ASN A 461 -3.35 45.02 3.76
N ALA A 462 -4.60 44.58 3.56
CA ALA A 462 -5.73 45.41 3.13
C ALA A 462 -6.06 46.50 4.15
N ALA A 463 -5.99 46.23 5.45
CA ALA A 463 -6.23 47.25 6.48
C ALA A 463 -5.09 48.28 6.53
N GLN A 464 -3.83 47.83 6.45
CA GLN A 464 -2.66 48.69 6.52
C GLN A 464 -2.43 49.51 5.24
N SER A 465 -2.96 49.12 4.09
CA SER A 465 -2.84 49.91 2.84
C SER A 465 -3.68 51.20 2.91
N LEU A 466 -4.74 51.19 3.73
CA LEU A 466 -5.63 52.34 3.93
C LEU A 466 -4.97 53.49 4.69
N ASP A 467 -3.93 53.23 5.49
CA ASP A 467 -3.21 54.28 6.23
C ASP A 467 -2.52 55.29 5.30
N ALA A 468 -2.19 54.88 4.07
CA ALA A 468 -1.59 55.73 3.05
C ALA A 468 -2.62 56.50 2.20
N ALA A 469 -3.92 56.29 2.42
CA ALA A 469 -4.96 56.90 1.61
C ALA A 469 -5.23 58.37 2.04
N PRO A 470 -5.51 59.30 1.09
CA PRO A 470 -5.64 60.74 1.39
C PRO A 470 -6.84 61.13 2.27
N SER A 471 -7.88 60.29 2.32
CA SER A 471 -9.12 60.56 3.07
C SER A 471 -9.48 59.35 3.91
N ARG A 472 -9.60 59.52 5.23
CA ARG A 472 -9.92 58.45 6.19
C ARG A 472 -11.40 58.04 6.21
N GLU A 473 -12.28 58.78 5.54
CA GLU A 473 -13.72 58.53 5.55
C GLU A 473 -14.16 57.66 4.37
N GLY A 474 -14.89 56.58 4.66
CA GLY A 474 -15.57 55.76 3.64
C GLY A 474 -14.80 54.54 3.12
N HIS A 475 -13.63 54.21 3.68
CA HIS A 475 -12.88 53.02 3.30
C HIS A 475 -13.64 51.73 3.55
N LYS A 476 -13.46 50.76 2.66
CA LYS A 476 -14.13 49.46 2.71
C LYS A 476 -13.12 48.34 2.51
N ILE A 477 -13.34 47.25 3.26
CA ILE A 477 -12.68 45.97 3.01
C ILE A 477 -13.78 44.97 2.66
N GLY A 478 -13.66 44.35 1.49
CA GLY A 478 -14.59 43.35 0.99
C GLY A 478 -14.01 41.95 1.09
N VAL A 479 -14.79 41.00 1.59
CA VAL A 479 -14.47 39.57 1.52
C VAL A 479 -15.61 38.85 0.82
N ARG A 480 -15.34 38.24 -0.32
CA ARG A 480 -16.31 37.48 -1.11
C ARG A 480 -15.82 36.06 -1.36
N THR A 481 -16.74 35.11 -1.42
CA THR A 481 -16.44 33.74 -1.86
C THR A 481 -17.55 33.22 -2.75
N TRP A 482 -17.22 32.44 -3.79
CA TRP A 482 -18.21 31.78 -4.65
C TRP A 482 -17.64 30.46 -5.19
N ASP A 483 -18.51 29.53 -5.59
CA ASP A 483 -18.09 28.36 -6.36
C ASP A 483 -18.16 28.69 -7.87
N SER A 484 -17.23 28.15 -8.64
CA SER A 484 -17.31 28.10 -10.11
C SER A 484 -17.87 26.75 -10.57
N ASP A 485 -18.55 26.77 -11.72
CA ASP A 485 -19.08 25.57 -12.38
C ASP A 485 -17.95 24.57 -12.74
N ASP A 486 -16.73 25.06 -12.90
CA ASP A 486 -15.53 24.24 -13.17
C ASP A 486 -14.98 23.49 -11.94
N GLY A 487 -15.70 23.54 -10.80
CA GLY A 487 -15.30 22.82 -9.60
C GLY A 487 -14.19 23.52 -8.80
N HIS A 488 -14.12 24.85 -8.85
CA HIS A 488 -13.19 25.66 -8.06
C HIS A 488 -13.93 26.53 -7.04
N VAL A 489 -13.33 26.73 -5.86
CA VAL A 489 -13.77 27.70 -4.85
C VAL A 489 -12.93 28.96 -5.01
N PHE A 490 -13.59 30.09 -5.21
CA PHE A 490 -12.95 31.40 -5.30
C PHE A 490 -13.10 32.20 -4.01
N ILE A 491 -12.05 32.92 -3.64
CA ILE A 491 -11.98 33.83 -2.51
C ILE A 491 -11.45 35.17 -3.03
N GLU A 492 -12.12 36.25 -2.70
CA GLU A 492 -11.71 37.60 -3.05
C GLU A 492 -11.61 38.46 -1.80
N ILE A 493 -10.47 39.12 -1.63
CA ILE A 493 -10.23 40.11 -0.58
C ILE A 493 -9.89 41.43 -1.27
N SER A 494 -10.74 42.44 -1.08
CA SER A 494 -10.62 43.75 -1.71
C SER A 494 -10.48 44.88 -0.69
N ASP A 495 -9.71 45.91 -1.04
CA ASP A 495 -9.58 47.15 -0.29
C ASP A 495 -9.79 48.38 -1.18
N THR A 496 -10.03 49.52 -0.55
CA THR A 496 -10.16 50.84 -1.21
C THR A 496 -8.93 51.73 -0.98
N GLY A 497 -7.75 51.11 -0.85
CA GLY A 497 -6.48 51.81 -0.67
C GLY A 497 -5.93 52.41 -1.97
N PRO A 498 -4.66 52.87 -1.98
CA PRO A 498 -4.04 53.49 -3.15
C PRO A 498 -3.80 52.52 -4.32
N GLY A 499 -3.95 51.21 -4.10
CA GLY A 499 -3.62 50.18 -5.07
C GLY A 499 -2.13 49.89 -5.18
N ILE A 500 -1.77 48.94 -6.03
CA ILE A 500 -0.39 48.52 -6.30
C ILE A 500 0.04 49.04 -7.69
N PRO A 501 1.09 49.87 -7.78
CA PRO A 501 1.68 50.33 -9.03
C PRO A 501 2.03 49.16 -9.96
N GLU A 502 1.78 49.31 -11.26
CA GLU A 502 1.91 48.23 -12.25
C GLU A 502 3.33 47.70 -12.39
N ASP A 503 4.33 48.56 -12.19
CA ASP A 503 5.76 48.26 -12.24
C ASP A 503 6.24 47.31 -11.13
N ILE A 504 5.50 47.20 -10.03
CA ILE A 504 5.89 46.35 -8.89
C ILE A 504 4.97 45.14 -8.69
N ARG A 505 3.90 44.97 -9.47
CA ARG A 505 2.88 43.91 -9.26
C ARG A 505 3.45 42.50 -9.31
N ASP A 506 4.40 42.25 -10.21
CA ASP A 506 5.01 40.92 -10.33
C ASP A 506 6.01 40.63 -9.20
N GLN A 507 6.60 41.69 -8.61
CA GLN A 507 7.60 41.60 -7.56
C GLN A 507 6.99 41.47 -6.16
N ILE A 508 5.71 41.76 -5.96
CA ILE A 508 5.08 41.72 -4.63
C ILE A 508 5.06 40.33 -3.99
N PHE A 509 5.20 39.28 -4.80
CA PHE A 509 5.30 37.90 -4.34
C PHE A 509 6.75 37.44 -4.15
N GLU A 510 7.74 38.25 -4.51
CA GLU A 510 9.13 37.94 -4.22
C GLU A 510 9.41 38.05 -2.71
N PRO A 511 10.23 37.15 -2.15
CA PRO A 511 10.56 37.19 -0.73
C PRO A 511 11.26 38.51 -0.37
N PHE A 512 10.88 39.09 0.78
CA PHE A 512 11.41 40.35 1.33
C PHE A 512 11.08 41.61 0.53
N PHE A 513 10.26 41.51 -0.51
CA PHE A 513 9.77 42.70 -1.21
C PHE A 513 8.75 43.44 -0.33
N THR A 514 9.07 44.69 0.05
CA THR A 514 8.12 45.54 0.77
C THR A 514 8.28 47.01 0.38
N THR A 515 7.14 47.69 0.20
CA THR A 515 7.08 49.15 0.02
C THR A 515 6.97 49.90 1.36
N LYS A 516 6.90 49.17 2.48
CA LYS A 516 6.74 49.72 3.83
C LYS A 516 7.98 49.44 4.69
N ALA A 517 9.00 50.28 4.51
CA ALA A 517 10.32 50.14 5.13
C ALA A 517 10.31 50.02 6.67
N SER A 518 9.27 50.52 7.35
CA SER A 518 9.16 50.54 8.82
C SER A 518 8.22 49.51 9.43
N THR A 519 7.36 48.81 8.67
CA THR A 519 6.31 47.93 9.25
C THR A 519 6.13 46.56 8.56
N GLY A 520 6.61 46.39 7.32
CA GLY A 520 6.52 45.12 6.60
C GLY A 520 7.78 44.25 6.73
N THR A 521 7.62 42.94 6.83
CA THR A 521 8.71 41.94 6.70
C THR A 521 8.92 41.49 5.25
N GLY A 522 8.04 41.89 4.33
CA GLY A 522 8.06 41.42 2.93
C GLY A 522 7.85 39.91 2.74
N LEU A 523 7.66 39.14 3.81
CA LEU A 523 7.43 37.70 3.76
C LEU A 523 5.95 37.33 3.63
N GLY A 524 5.04 38.21 4.03
CA GLY A 524 3.61 37.90 4.11
C GLY A 524 2.99 37.44 2.79
N LEU A 525 3.27 38.15 1.69
CA LEU A 525 2.74 37.79 0.36
C LEU A 525 3.47 36.60 -0.27
N TYR A 526 4.78 36.46 -0.04
CA TYR A 526 5.55 35.28 -0.45
C TYR A 526 5.03 33.99 0.23
N VAL A 527 4.82 34.04 1.55
CA VAL A 527 4.24 32.92 2.32
C VAL A 527 2.82 32.63 1.84
N THR A 528 2.02 33.66 1.57
CA THR A 528 0.68 33.49 1.00
C THR A 528 0.72 32.77 -0.35
N HIS A 529 1.57 33.22 -1.27
CA HIS A 529 1.71 32.59 -2.59
C HIS A 529 2.10 31.11 -2.46
N ASN A 530 3.12 30.80 -1.66
CA ASN A 530 3.57 29.42 -1.44
C ASN A 530 2.49 28.52 -0.84
N ILE A 531 1.77 28.99 0.18
CA ILE A 531 0.69 28.21 0.80
C ILE A 531 -0.42 27.94 -0.22
N VAL A 532 -0.81 28.95 -1.01
CA VAL A 532 -1.85 28.80 -2.03
C VAL A 532 -1.44 27.78 -3.09
N THR A 533 -0.22 27.89 -3.63
CA THR A 533 0.30 26.96 -4.65
C THR A 533 0.47 25.53 -4.10
N GLU A 534 0.88 25.37 -2.84
CA GLU A 534 1.06 24.06 -2.19
C GLU A 534 -0.26 23.27 -2.11
N TYR A 535 -1.39 23.95 -1.91
CA TYR A 535 -2.72 23.33 -1.92
C TYR A 535 -3.39 23.34 -3.31
N GLY A 536 -2.60 23.50 -4.37
CA GLY A 536 -3.06 23.44 -5.76
C GLY A 536 -3.92 24.64 -6.18
N GLY A 537 -3.85 25.75 -5.45
CA GLY A 537 -4.56 26.98 -5.77
C GLY A 537 -3.72 27.99 -6.55
N THR A 538 -4.39 29.04 -7.02
CA THR A 538 -3.75 30.21 -7.67
C THR A 538 -4.11 31.50 -6.93
N ILE A 539 -3.21 32.47 -6.92
CA ILE A 539 -3.46 33.82 -6.41
C ILE A 539 -3.16 34.86 -7.49
N GLU A 540 -4.07 35.79 -7.69
CA GLU A 540 -3.98 36.88 -8.65
C GLU A 540 -4.24 38.21 -7.95
N VAL A 541 -3.68 39.29 -8.52
CA VAL A 541 -3.86 40.65 -8.02
C VAL A 541 -4.37 41.56 -9.12
N GLU A 542 -5.43 42.31 -8.82
CA GLU A 542 -6.02 43.29 -9.71
C GLU A 542 -6.12 44.64 -8.99
N CYS A 543 -5.81 45.74 -9.68
CA CYS A 543 -5.97 47.10 -9.16
C CYS A 543 -6.86 47.89 -10.14
N PRO A 544 -8.16 48.06 -9.83
CA PRO A 544 -9.09 48.81 -10.67
C PRO A 544 -8.72 50.29 -10.78
N GLU A 545 -9.08 50.93 -11.91
CA GLU A 545 -8.91 52.38 -12.09
C GLU A 545 -9.67 53.22 -11.04
N SER A 546 -10.70 52.64 -10.42
CA SER A 546 -11.43 53.23 -9.29
C SER A 546 -10.64 53.30 -7.99
N GLY A 547 -9.41 52.79 -7.97
CA GLY A 547 -8.56 52.64 -6.78
C GLY A 547 -8.77 51.31 -6.05
N GLY A 548 -7.84 50.97 -5.16
CA GLY A 548 -7.87 49.76 -4.34
C GLY A 548 -7.05 48.59 -4.89
N THR A 549 -6.98 47.53 -4.08
CA THR A 549 -6.35 46.25 -4.45
C THR A 549 -7.36 45.13 -4.29
N ILE A 550 -7.38 44.19 -5.23
CA ILE A 550 -8.20 42.99 -5.20
C ILE A 550 -7.27 41.78 -5.31
N PHE A 551 -7.20 40.99 -4.25
CA PHE A 551 -6.56 39.67 -4.29
C PHE A 551 -7.61 38.61 -4.54
N ARG A 552 -7.43 37.82 -5.61
CA ARG A 552 -8.30 36.70 -5.96
C ARG A 552 -7.54 35.39 -5.80
N ILE A 553 -8.05 34.50 -4.96
CA ILE A 553 -7.52 33.17 -4.73
C ILE A 553 -8.50 32.14 -5.28
N SER A 554 -7.99 31.13 -5.98
CA SER A 554 -8.77 29.97 -6.41
C SER A 554 -8.21 28.68 -5.80
N PHE A 555 -9.07 27.75 -5.40
CA PHE A 555 -8.70 26.40 -4.99
C PHE A 555 -9.58 25.35 -5.69
N PRO A 556 -9.06 24.14 -5.98
CA PRO A 556 -9.89 23.04 -6.44
C PRO A 556 -10.85 22.62 -5.32
N SER A 557 -12.13 22.52 -5.64
CA SER A 557 -13.19 22.07 -4.72
C SER A 557 -13.06 20.57 -4.49
N THR A 558 -13.11 20.14 -3.23
CA THR A 558 -13.31 18.74 -2.87
C THR A 558 -14.76 18.52 -2.50
N SER A 559 -15.42 17.58 -3.15
CA SER A 559 -16.70 17.06 -2.71
C SER A 559 -16.48 16.18 -1.49
N ILE A 560 -17.13 16.52 -0.38
CA ILE A 560 -17.43 15.56 0.68
C ILE A 560 -18.92 15.30 0.55
N GLU A 561 -19.33 14.04 0.40
CA GLU A 561 -20.72 13.66 0.64
C GLU A 561 -21.05 14.09 2.08
N ARG A 562 -21.95 15.07 2.24
CA ARG A 562 -22.42 15.50 3.55
C ARG A 562 -23.05 14.29 4.23
N THR A 563 -22.32 13.65 5.14
CA THR A 563 -22.96 12.78 6.13
C THR A 563 -23.81 13.71 7.01
N GLU A 564 -25.08 13.37 7.13
CA GLU A 564 -26.13 14.14 7.79
C GLU A 564 -25.74 14.51 9.25
N ASP A 565 -26.37 15.58 9.74
CA ASP A 565 -26.30 16.14 11.11
C ASP A 565 -25.14 17.09 11.48
N ILE A 566 -25.19 18.33 10.97
CA ILE A 566 -24.74 19.51 11.72
C ILE A 566 -25.83 20.59 11.62
N PRO A 567 -26.37 21.12 12.75
CA PRO A 567 -27.39 22.17 12.71
C PRO A 567 -26.89 23.47 12.06
N ASP A 568 -27.73 24.02 11.18
CA ASP A 568 -27.47 25.24 10.42
C ASP A 568 -27.55 26.49 11.34
N HIS A 569 -26.41 26.94 11.86
CA HIS A 569 -26.29 28.26 12.48
C HIS A 569 -25.89 29.31 11.44
N ARG A 570 -26.77 29.58 10.48
CA ARG A 570 -26.68 30.76 9.62
C ARG A 570 -27.91 31.63 9.85
N SER A 571 -27.73 32.75 10.57
CA SER A 571 -28.76 33.77 10.73
C SER A 571 -29.13 34.41 9.38
N PRO A 572 -30.39 34.83 9.18
CA PRO A 572 -30.85 35.40 7.92
C PRO A 572 -30.33 36.83 7.70
N ALA A 573 -30.39 37.24 6.43
CA ALA A 573 -29.91 38.51 5.87
C ALA A 573 -30.39 39.78 6.64
N PRO A 574 -29.65 40.90 6.58
CA PRO A 574 -30.02 42.11 7.28
C PRO A 574 -31.23 42.78 6.61
N GLN A 575 -32.35 42.89 7.34
CA GLN A 575 -33.42 43.82 7.01
C GLN A 575 -32.98 45.25 7.37
N GLU A 576 -33.12 46.16 6.40
CA GLU A 576 -33.06 47.60 6.62
C GLU A 576 -34.04 47.99 7.74
N THR A 577 -33.52 48.62 8.80
CA THR A 577 -34.37 49.26 9.80
C THR A 577 -34.03 50.74 9.86
N ALA A 578 -35.00 51.53 9.40
CA ALA A 578 -35.05 52.98 9.49
C ALA A 578 -35.11 53.44 10.95
N ALA A 579 -34.65 54.67 11.18
CA ALA A 579 -34.46 55.29 12.48
C ALA A 579 -35.74 55.66 13.24
N GLY A 580 -35.72 55.42 14.56
CA GLY A 580 -36.33 56.25 15.62
C GLY A 580 -37.68 55.79 16.22
N PRO A 581 -38.06 56.25 17.44
CA PRO A 581 -37.23 56.51 18.63
C PRO A 581 -37.82 55.93 19.95
N LEU A 582 -36.95 55.82 20.96
CA LEU A 582 -37.14 55.95 22.43
C LEU A 582 -38.50 55.56 23.07
N ASN A 583 -38.49 54.56 23.97
CA ASN A 583 -38.96 54.73 25.36
C ASN A 583 -38.82 53.47 26.23
N GLY A 584 -38.38 53.69 27.48
CA GLY A 584 -39.16 53.24 28.65
C GLY A 584 -38.95 51.82 29.20
N ALA A 585 -38.24 51.79 30.34
CA ALA A 585 -38.69 51.14 31.57
C ALA A 585 -38.60 49.59 31.72
N ASN A 586 -37.61 49.20 32.53
CA ASN A 586 -37.80 48.69 33.90
C ASN A 586 -38.09 47.18 34.13
N VAL A 587 -37.50 46.71 35.23
CA VAL A 587 -37.92 45.61 36.13
C VAL A 587 -37.30 44.21 35.95
N LYS A 588 -36.28 43.99 36.80
CA LYS A 588 -36.08 42.95 37.86
C LYS A 588 -36.03 41.45 37.53
N SER A 589 -34.94 40.88 38.09
CA SER A 589 -34.87 39.71 39.00
C SER A 589 -35.14 38.32 38.39
N THR A 590 -34.52 37.21 38.77
CA THR A 590 -33.86 36.73 40.00
C THR A 590 -32.98 35.56 39.59
N GLY A 591 -31.76 35.43 40.12
CA GLY A 591 -31.35 34.32 41.02
C GLY A 591 -31.03 33.00 40.30
N SER A 592 -30.11 32.14 40.72
CA SER A 592 -29.18 32.11 41.85
C SER A 592 -28.32 30.86 41.64
N LEU A 593 -27.05 30.95 42.05
CA LEU A 593 -26.20 29.93 42.69
C LEU A 593 -25.90 28.58 41.98
N GLU A 594 -24.62 28.49 41.56
CA GLU A 594 -23.60 27.42 41.79
C GLU A 594 -23.89 26.33 42.87
N PRO A 595 -23.19 25.16 42.90
CA PRO A 595 -21.74 25.03 42.61
C PRO A 595 -21.18 23.72 42.00
N THR A 596 -19.98 23.88 41.45
CA THR A 596 -18.76 23.03 41.40
C THR A 596 -18.85 21.50 41.57
N GLU A 597 -18.22 20.79 40.63
CA GLU A 597 -17.43 19.57 40.92
C GLU A 597 -16.10 19.60 40.17
N SER A 598 -15.06 19.27 40.94
CA SER A 598 -13.64 19.15 40.62
C SER A 598 -13.30 17.79 40.01
N VAL A 599 -12.38 17.73 39.03
CA VAL A 599 -11.64 16.49 38.72
C VAL A 599 -10.16 16.78 38.46
N ASP A 600 -9.39 16.05 39.26
CA ASP A 600 -7.97 15.70 39.35
C ASP A 600 -7.03 15.89 38.14
N VAL A 601 -5.82 16.34 38.50
CA VAL A 601 -4.59 16.36 37.70
C VAL A 601 -3.72 15.21 38.16
N GLU A 602 -3.48 14.22 37.29
CA GLU A 602 -2.50 13.15 37.53
C GLU A 602 -1.12 13.51 36.94
N ASP A 603 -0.14 13.40 37.83
CA ASP A 603 1.30 13.53 37.69
C ASP A 603 1.88 12.25 37.07
N THR A 604 2.67 12.36 36.01
CA THR A 604 3.60 11.29 35.59
C THR A 604 4.94 11.89 35.15
N SER A 605 5.87 11.85 36.08
CA SER A 605 7.31 11.98 35.87
C SER A 605 7.88 10.69 35.25
N ARG A 606 8.61 10.83 34.15
CA ARG A 606 9.57 9.81 33.68
C ARG A 606 10.71 10.47 32.93
N ALA A 607 11.84 10.56 33.62
CA ALA A 607 13.13 10.96 33.08
C ALA A 607 13.76 9.76 32.36
N GLU A 608 14.23 9.96 31.13
CA GLU A 608 15.17 9.06 30.47
C GLU A 608 16.38 9.86 29.96
N ASP A 609 17.55 9.35 30.34
CA ASP A 609 18.89 9.85 30.11
C ASP A 609 19.25 9.95 28.61
N PHE A 610 19.70 11.13 28.18
CA PHE A 610 20.44 11.31 26.93
C PHE A 610 21.91 11.63 27.25
N GLN A 611 22.80 10.68 27.01
CA GLN A 611 24.25 10.93 26.92
C GLN A 611 24.63 11.21 25.46
N PRO A 612 25.40 12.28 25.15
CA PRO A 612 26.03 12.45 23.86
C PRO A 612 27.45 11.86 23.87
N THR A 613 27.70 10.86 23.02
CA THR A 613 29.03 10.33 22.75
C THR A 613 29.79 11.29 21.84
N VAL A 614 30.83 11.95 22.38
CA VAL A 614 31.79 12.74 21.61
C VAL A 614 32.95 11.84 21.22
N THR A 615 33.08 11.53 19.93
CA THR A 615 34.26 10.85 19.37
C THR A 615 35.33 11.90 19.08
N ILE A 616 36.43 11.85 19.82
CA ILE A 616 37.64 12.64 19.59
C ILE A 616 38.57 11.79 18.72
N GLU A 617 38.85 12.22 17.49
CA GLU A 617 39.96 11.68 16.68
C GLU A 617 41.30 12.11 17.28
N PRO A 618 42.30 11.21 17.40
CA PRO A 618 43.63 11.60 17.83
C PRO A 618 44.47 12.11 16.66
N ASP A 619 45.04 13.30 16.85
CA ASP A 619 46.25 13.76 16.17
C ASP A 619 47.34 12.67 16.22
N GLN A 620 47.92 12.39 15.06
CA GLN A 620 49.22 11.72 14.93
C GLN A 620 50.18 12.67 14.19
N PRO A 621 51.46 12.70 14.58
CA PRO A 621 52.46 13.70 14.18
C PRO A 621 53.00 13.56 12.75
#